data_AF-A0A1Q1L2U5-F1
#
_entry.id   AF-A0A1Q1L2U5-F1
#
_cell.length_a   1.000
_cell.length_b   1.000
_cell.length_c   1.000
_cell.angle_alpha   90.00
_cell.angle_beta   90.00
_cell.angle_gamma   90.00
#
_symmetry.space_group_name_H-M   'P 1'
#
loop_
_entity.id
_entity.type
_entity.pdbx_description
1 polymer ?
#
loop_
_entity_poly.entity_id
_entity_poly.type
_entity_poly.pdbx_seq_one_letter_code
_entity_poly.pdbx_strand_id
1 'polypeptide(L)'
;MIKNDLIIEIFKENESLDIREGEKNGKPWKQISQIGYAHLGGKFPLECKVKIQDGQPAYVAGKYRLSVNSFTVGRYGDIEIGREMILLPLD
;
A
#
# COMPACT_ATOMS: atom_id res chain seq x y z
N MET A 1 0.23 -19.68 -18.53
CA MET A 1 -0.59 -19.16 -17.41
C MET A 1 -0.31 -17.66 -17.34
N ILE A 2 -1.31 -16.83 -17.61
CA ILE A 2 -1.14 -15.37 -17.56
C ILE A 2 -1.16 -14.99 -16.07
N LYS A 3 -0.04 -14.47 -15.55
CA LYS A 3 0.00 -13.88 -14.21
C LYS A 3 -0.67 -12.51 -14.30
N ASN A 4 -1.76 -12.32 -13.56
CA ASN A 4 -2.46 -11.05 -13.47
C ASN A 4 -2.22 -10.45 -12.07
N ASP A 5 -1.00 -9.96 -11.88
CA ASP A 5 -0.59 -9.34 -10.62
C ASP A 5 -1.10 -7.89 -10.56
N LEU A 6 -1.59 -7.47 -9.39
CA LEU A 6 -1.84 -6.05 -9.14
C LEU A 6 -0.48 -5.35 -8.98
N ILE A 7 -0.13 -4.53 -9.97
CA ILE A 7 1.11 -3.76 -9.97
C ILE A 7 0.88 -2.40 -9.30
N ILE A 8 1.73 -2.11 -8.32
CA ILE A 8 1.87 -0.79 -7.68
C ILE A 8 3.22 -0.22 -8.08
N GLU A 9 3.23 0.97 -8.65
CA GLU A 9 4.45 1.69 -9.03
C GLU A 9 4.71 2.84 -8.06
N ILE A 10 5.94 2.94 -7.60
CA ILE A 10 6.43 4.06 -6.80
C ILE A 10 7.34 4.88 -7.69
N PHE A 11 7.05 6.17 -7.86
CA PHE A 11 7.94 7.10 -8.55
C PHE A 11 8.96 7.71 -7.59
N LYS A 12 10.04 8.28 -8.14
CA LYS A 12 11.18 8.77 -7.36
C LYS A 12 10.81 9.88 -6.40
N GLU A 13 9.95 10.77 -6.83
CA GLU A 13 9.37 11.86 -6.05
C GLU A 13 8.47 11.38 -4.90
N ASN A 14 8.03 10.11 -4.92
CA ASN A 14 7.16 9.52 -3.92
C ASN A 14 7.89 8.53 -3.00
N GLU A 15 9.22 8.51 -2.98
CA GLU A 15 10.03 7.79 -1.98
C GLU A 15 9.99 8.48 -0.61
N SER A 16 8.79 8.76 -0.10
CA SER A 16 8.58 9.47 1.15
C SER A 16 7.33 8.97 1.87
N LEU A 17 7.30 9.14 3.20
CA LEU A 17 6.16 8.76 4.04
C LEU A 17 5.28 9.99 4.31
N ASP A 18 3.96 9.84 4.17
CA ASP A 18 2.93 10.69 4.77
C ASP A 18 2.57 10.08 6.14
N ILE A 19 3.01 10.75 7.21
CA ILE A 19 2.76 10.36 8.60
C ILE A 19 1.72 11.31 9.20
N ARG A 20 0.64 10.74 9.70
CA ARG A 20 -0.40 11.45 10.45
C ARG A 20 -0.56 10.79 11.80
N GLU A 21 -0.53 11.60 12.84
CA GLU A 21 -0.66 11.12 14.21
C GLU A 21 -1.47 12.08 15.06
N GLY A 22 -1.95 11.57 16.18
CA GLY A 22 -2.70 12.35 17.15
C GLY A 22 -3.31 11.45 18.22
N GLU A 23 -4.31 11.98 18.91
CA GLU A 23 -5.04 11.26 19.94
C GLU A 23 -6.53 11.20 19.58
N LYS A 24 -7.17 10.06 19.83
CA LYS A 24 -8.62 9.89 19.68
C LYS A 24 -9.14 9.04 20.82
N ASN A 25 -10.09 9.60 21.59
CA ASN A 25 -10.68 8.96 22.76
C ASN A 25 -9.62 8.49 23.80
N GLY A 26 -8.63 9.32 24.10
CA GLY A 26 -7.58 8.98 25.07
C GLY A 26 -6.54 7.97 24.56
N LYS A 27 -6.58 7.60 23.27
CA LYS A 27 -5.65 6.64 22.67
C LYS A 27 -4.84 7.31 21.56
N PRO A 28 -3.50 7.21 21.58
CA PRO A 28 -2.68 7.68 20.48
C PRO A 28 -2.98 6.85 19.23
N TRP A 29 -2.97 7.51 18.07
CA TRP A 29 -3.08 6.86 16.78
C TRP A 29 -2.01 7.40 15.84
N LYS A 30 -1.56 6.53 14.94
CA LYS A 30 -0.60 6.84 13.89
C LYS A 30 -1.03 6.14 12.62
N GLN A 31 -1.08 6.87 11.52
CA GLN A 31 -1.29 6.39 10.16
C GLN A 31 -0.07 6.76 9.34
N ILE A 32 0.56 5.75 8.77
CA ILE A 32 1.72 5.91 7.90
C ILE A 32 1.31 5.42 6.52
N SER A 33 1.54 6.26 5.52
CA SER A 33 1.26 5.90 4.14
C SER A 33 2.33 6.44 3.21
N GLN A 34 2.34 5.94 1.99
CA GLN A 34 3.17 6.41 0.89
C GLN A 34 2.31 6.55 -0.35
N ILE A 35 2.63 7.50 -1.21
CA ILE A 35 1.96 7.64 -2.52
C ILE A 35 2.49 6.55 -3.45
N GLY A 36 1.57 5.81 -4.08
CA GLY A 36 1.89 4.86 -5.14
C GLY A 36 0.83 4.89 -6.24
N TYR A 37 1.11 4.22 -7.35
CA TYR A 37 0.27 4.26 -8.55
C TYR A 37 -0.14 2.85 -8.97
N ALA A 38 -1.43 2.55 -8.89
CA ALA A 38 -2.00 1.24 -9.18
C ALA A 38 -2.32 1.08 -10.67
N HIS A 39 -1.82 0.02 -11.28
CA HIS A 39 -2.09 -0.33 -12.68
C HIS A 39 -3.34 -1.21 -12.78
N LEU A 40 -4.52 -0.59 -12.87
CA LEU A 40 -5.84 -1.28 -12.87
C LEU A 40 -6.42 -1.55 -14.27
N GLY A 41 -5.59 -1.53 -15.32
CA GLY A 41 -6.01 -1.79 -16.71
C GLY A 41 -6.60 -0.59 -17.46
N GLY A 42 -6.63 0.59 -16.83
CA GLY A 42 -6.91 1.85 -17.51
C GLY A 42 -5.74 2.34 -18.36
N LYS A 43 -5.94 3.46 -19.08
CA LYS A 43 -4.90 4.08 -19.92
C LYS A 43 -3.67 4.53 -19.13
N PHE A 44 -3.87 4.94 -17.88
CA PHE A 44 -2.83 5.43 -16.97
C PHE A 44 -3.02 4.80 -15.59
N PRO A 45 -1.95 4.65 -14.80
CA PRO A 45 -2.07 4.18 -13.43
C PRO A 45 -2.73 5.25 -12.55
N LEU A 46 -3.40 4.81 -11.49
CA LEU A 46 -4.15 5.68 -10.59
C LEU A 46 -3.42 5.86 -9.26
N GLU A 47 -3.33 7.10 -8.79
CA GLU A 47 -2.74 7.41 -7.49
C GLU A 47 -3.53 6.71 -6.37
N CYS A 48 -2.81 6.15 -5.41
CA CYS A 48 -3.34 5.47 -4.24
C CYS A 48 -2.43 5.65 -3.03
N LYS A 49 -2.99 5.39 -1.85
CA LYS A 49 -2.22 5.35 -0.59
C LYS A 49 -1.80 3.92 -0.29
N VAL A 50 -0.50 3.68 -0.32
CA VAL A 50 0.10 2.45 0.19
C VAL A 50 0.18 2.58 1.71
N LYS A 51 -0.52 1.72 2.46
CA LYS A 51 -0.47 1.73 3.93
C LYS A 51 0.82 1.07 4.40
N ILE A 52 1.61 1.76 5.23
CA ILE A 52 2.95 1.33 5.65
C ILE A 52 2.92 0.92 7.13
N GLN A 53 3.68 -0.13 7.46
CA GLN A 53 3.87 -0.58 8.84
C GLN A 53 4.71 0.42 9.64
N ASP A 54 4.42 0.56 10.93
CA ASP A 54 5.25 1.41 11.80
C ASP A 54 6.70 0.87 11.90
N GLY A 55 7.67 1.74 11.69
CA GLY A 55 9.10 1.41 11.59
C GLY A 55 9.56 0.90 10.21
N GLN A 56 8.67 0.69 9.24
CA GLN A 56 9.07 0.34 7.88
C GLN A 56 9.51 1.60 7.10
N PRO A 57 10.66 1.57 6.41
CA PRO A 57 11.05 2.66 5.51
C PRO A 57 10.11 2.76 4.31
N ALA A 58 10.05 3.93 3.66
CA ALA A 58 9.36 4.08 2.39
C ALA A 58 9.91 3.07 1.37
N TYR A 59 9.02 2.53 0.53
CA TYR A 59 9.44 1.78 -0.64
C TYR A 59 10.22 2.70 -1.58
N VAL A 60 11.29 2.18 -2.17
CA VAL A 60 12.06 2.92 -3.18
C VAL A 60 11.30 2.92 -4.52
N ALA A 61 11.70 3.78 -5.44
CA ALA A 61 11.11 3.83 -6.77
C ALA A 61 11.24 2.49 -7.48
N GLY A 62 10.17 2.07 -8.14
CA GLY A 62 10.10 0.78 -8.80
C GLY A 62 8.68 0.26 -8.90
N LYS A 63 8.54 -0.88 -9.58
CA LYS A 63 7.28 -1.62 -9.68
C LYS A 63 7.28 -2.75 -8.68
N TYR A 64 6.12 -2.95 -8.08
CA TYR A 64 5.89 -3.96 -7.07
C TYR A 64 4.60 -4.71 -7.37
N ARG A 65 4.53 -5.95 -6.91
CA ARG A 65 3.28 -6.70 -6.81
C ARG A 65 2.76 -6.67 -5.38
N LEU A 66 1.44 -6.56 -5.22
CA LEU A 66 0.80 -6.66 -3.92
C LEU A 66 0.88 -8.12 -3.41
N SER A 67 1.47 -8.33 -2.24
CA SER A 67 1.56 -9.65 -1.59
C SER A 67 0.20 -10.10 -1.06
N VAL A 68 -0.05 -11.42 -1.09
CA VAL A 68 -1.24 -12.05 -0.49
C VAL A 68 -1.37 -11.75 1.02
N ASN A 69 -0.25 -11.48 1.69
CA ASN A 69 -0.23 -11.12 3.11
C ASN A 69 -0.80 -9.71 3.40
N SER A 70 -1.13 -8.95 2.34
CA SER A 70 -1.80 -7.65 2.45
C SER A 70 -3.31 -7.78 2.61
N PHE A 71 -3.86 -8.99 2.46
CA PHE A 71 -5.30 -9.23 2.53
C PHE A 71 -5.70 -9.83 3.87
N THR A 72 -6.90 -9.47 4.31
CA THR A 72 -7.57 -10.04 5.47
C THR A 72 -8.98 -10.45 5.10
N VAL A 73 -9.59 -11.31 5.90
CA VAL A 73 -11.04 -11.55 5.85
C VAL A 73 -11.70 -10.51 6.74
N GLY A 74 -12.60 -9.72 6.16
CA GLY A 74 -13.40 -8.71 6.83
C GLY A 74 -14.42 -9.31 7.79
N ARG A 75 -15.07 -8.45 8.57
CA ARG A 75 -16.07 -8.88 9.58
C ARG A 75 -17.23 -9.66 8.95
N TYR A 76 -17.54 -9.42 7.69
CA TYR A 76 -18.65 -10.05 6.97
C TYR A 76 -18.20 -11.20 6.04
N GLY A 77 -16.93 -11.60 6.11
CA GLY A 77 -16.39 -12.71 5.31
C GLY A 77 -15.87 -12.32 3.93
N ASP A 78 -15.92 -11.05 3.58
CA ASP A 78 -15.36 -10.46 2.38
C ASP A 78 -13.84 -10.31 2.46
N ILE A 79 -13.15 -10.31 1.31
CA ILE A 79 -11.70 -10.06 1.26
C ILE A 79 -11.47 -8.55 1.26
N GLU A 80 -10.67 -8.09 2.22
CA GLU A 80 -10.32 -6.68 2.37
C GLU A 80 -8.80 -6.49 2.30
N ILE A 81 -8.35 -5.28 1.94
CA ILE A 81 -6.96 -4.87 2.19
C ILE A 81 -6.81 -4.60 3.68
N GLY A 82 -5.85 -5.28 4.29
CA GLY A 82 -5.54 -5.17 5.71
C GLY A 82 -5.05 -3.78 6.13
N ARG A 83 -4.52 -3.75 7.36
CA ARG A 83 -3.99 -2.51 7.95
C ARG A 83 -2.78 -1.98 7.18
N GLU A 84 -1.98 -2.87 6.62
CA GLU A 84 -0.71 -2.59 5.94
C GLU A 84 -0.72 -3.25 4.56
N MET A 85 -0.02 -2.64 3.61
CA MET A 85 0.17 -3.18 2.27
C MET A 85 1.62 -3.67 2.13
N ILE A 86 1.77 -4.97 1.93
CA ILE A 86 3.07 -5.62 1.76
C ILE A 86 3.33 -5.72 0.26
N LEU A 87 4.31 -4.95 -0.21
CA LEU A 87 4.71 -4.91 -1.61
C LEU A 87 5.98 -5.73 -1.80
N LEU A 88 5.99 -6.59 -2.81
CA LEU A 88 7.16 -7.35 -3.21
C LEU A 88 7.70 -6.76 -4.52
N PRO A 89 9.01 -6.55 -4.67
CA PRO A 89 9.58 -6.10 -5.92
C PRO A 89 9.11 -6.97 -7.10
N LEU A 90 8.76 -6.30 -8.19
CA LEU A 90 8.53 -6.94 -9.48
C LEU A 90 9.90 -6.98 -10.17
N ASP A 91 10.40 -8.19 -10.43
CA ASP A 91 11.67 -8.41 -11.15
C ASP A 91 11.70 -7.71 -12.52
#